data_AF-A0A8B4U380-F1
#
_entry.id   AF-A0A8B4U380-F1
#
_cell.length_a   1.000
_cell.length_b   1.000
_cell.length_c   1.000
_cell.angle_alpha   90.00
_cell.angle_beta   90.00
_cell.angle_gamma   90.00
#
_symmetry.space_group_name_H-M   'P 1'
#
loop_
_entity.id
_entity.type
_entity.pdbx_description
1 polymer ?
#
loop_
_entity_poly.entity_id
_entity_poly.type
_entity_poly.pdbx_seq_one_letter_code
_entity_poly.pdbx_strand_id
1 'polypeptide(L)'
;MKDKIIRILKEYSDDDSKRGKLLKDFSMFVIRFGVFVMLYCSTTILLKNELGINKEVADKMFIYYSYGVGIYMAGALLPWVFRQKYNIMNIFEKDKNIKSKEENEIERNDKGE
;
A
#
# COMPACT_ATOMS: atom_id res chain seq x y z
N MET A 1 -8.38 -15.22 -16.77
CA MET A 1 -8.73 -14.40 -15.58
C MET A 1 -7.51 -14.03 -14.75
N LYS A 2 -6.64 -14.99 -14.38
CA LYS A 2 -5.39 -14.71 -13.66
C LYS A 2 -4.50 -13.66 -14.34
N ASP A 3 -4.30 -13.73 -15.66
CA ASP A 3 -3.48 -12.73 -16.38
C ASP A 3 -4.04 -11.31 -16.36
N LYS A 4 -5.37 -11.18 -16.30
CA LYS A 4 -6.04 -9.88 -16.20
C LYS A 4 -5.83 -9.27 -14.81
N ILE A 5 -5.87 -10.10 -13.76
CA ILE A 5 -5.59 -9.70 -12.38
C ILE A 5 -4.11 -9.30 -12.21
N ILE A 6 -3.20 -10.11 -12.76
CA ILE A 6 -1.75 -9.85 -12.78
C ILE A 6 -1.45 -8.51 -13.46
N ARG A 7 -2.05 -8.26 -14.63
CA ARG A 7 -1.87 -6.99 -15.35
C ARG A 7 -2.34 -5.78 -14.55
N ILE A 8 -3.50 -5.89 -13.89
CA ILE A 8 -4.05 -4.84 -13.03
C ILE A 8 -3.14 -4.58 -11.83
N LEU A 9 -2.64 -5.64 -11.17
CA LEU A 9 -1.70 -5.52 -10.05
C LEU A 9 -0.38 -4.87 -10.48
N LYS A 10 0.11 -5.19 -11.68
CA LYS A 10 1.31 -4.60 -12.27
C LYS A 10 1.12 -3.10 -12.48
N GLU A 11 -0.04 -2.71 -13.00
CA GLU A 11 -0.42 -1.32 -13.21
C GLU A 11 -0.52 -0.55 -11.87
N TYR A 12 -1.10 -1.13 -10.83
CA TYR A 12 -1.18 -0.50 -9.49
C TYR A 12 0.17 -0.34 -8.78
N SER A 13 1.17 -1.11 -9.18
CA SER A 13 2.50 -1.08 -8.57
C SER A 13 3.50 -0.25 -9.36
N ASP A 14 3.16 0.09 -10.60
CA ASP A 14 3.94 0.98 -11.45
C ASP A 14 3.55 2.44 -11.14
N ASP A 15 4.49 3.19 -10.54
CA ASP A 15 4.29 4.56 -10.08
C ASP A 15 4.02 5.54 -11.22
N ASP A 16 4.40 5.22 -12.46
CA ASP A 16 4.17 6.07 -13.62
C ASP A 16 2.81 5.82 -14.29
N SER A 17 2.16 4.71 -13.95
CA SER A 17 0.85 4.36 -14.46
C SER A 17 -0.25 5.25 -13.85
N LYS A 18 -1.36 5.39 -14.59
CA LYS A 18 -2.55 6.14 -14.13
C LYS A 18 -3.10 5.56 -12.81
N ARG A 19 -2.97 4.25 -12.59
CA ARG A 19 -3.50 3.55 -11.41
C ARG A 19 -2.53 3.60 -10.22
N GLY A 20 -1.22 3.57 -10.46
CA GLY A 20 -0.21 3.76 -9.42
C GLY A 20 -0.24 5.18 -8.84
N LYS A 21 -0.36 6.21 -9.71
CA LYS A 21 -0.59 7.60 -9.27
C LYS A 21 -1.85 7.74 -8.43
N LEU A 22 -2.96 7.14 -8.89
CA LEU A 22 -4.22 7.16 -8.15
C LEU A 22 -4.14 6.44 -6.79
N LEU A 23 -3.40 5.33 -6.70
CA LEU A 23 -3.15 4.63 -5.44
C LEU A 23 -2.33 5.48 -4.47
N LYS A 24 -1.31 6.17 -4.98
CA LYS A 24 -0.47 7.08 -4.20
C LYS A 24 -1.26 8.29 -3.70
N ASP A 25 -2.11 8.87 -4.56
CA ASP A 25 -3.00 9.97 -4.18
C ASP A 25 -4.03 9.53 -3.13
N PHE A 26 -4.62 8.35 -3.29
CA PHE A 26 -5.52 7.77 -2.30
C PHE A 26 -4.82 7.48 -0.97
N SER A 27 -3.62 6.89 -1.02
CA SER A 27 -2.78 6.68 0.17
C SER A 27 -2.48 8.01 0.87
N MET A 28 -2.10 9.05 0.12
CA MET A 28 -1.81 10.37 0.67
C MET A 28 -3.06 11.02 1.28
N PHE A 29 -4.24 10.81 0.68
CA PHE A 29 -5.51 11.22 1.26
C PHE A 29 -5.80 10.52 2.60
N VAL A 30 -5.64 9.19 2.65
CA VAL A 30 -5.83 8.40 3.88
C VAL A 30 -4.85 8.82 4.98
N ILE A 31 -3.59 9.07 4.63
CA ILE A 31 -2.58 9.60 5.54
C ILE A 31 -3.01 10.96 6.11
N ARG A 32 -3.43 11.90 5.25
CA ARG A 32 -3.90 13.22 5.67
C ARG A 32 -5.11 13.14 6.59
N PHE A 33 -6.04 12.25 6.29
CA PHE A 33 -7.21 12.00 7.15
C PHE A 33 -6.78 11.44 8.51
N GLY A 34 -5.88 10.46 8.55
CA GLY A 34 -5.33 9.94 9.79
C GLY A 34 -4.65 11.02 10.64
N VAL A 35 -3.82 11.87 10.03
CA VAL A 35 -3.18 13.02 10.69
C VAL A 35 -4.20 14.01 11.23
N PHE A 36 -5.24 14.31 10.46
CA PHE A 36 -6.31 15.20 10.90
C PHE A 36 -7.02 14.67 12.16
N VAL A 37 -7.38 13.38 12.17
CA VAL A 37 -8.00 12.73 13.33
C VAL A 37 -7.06 12.75 14.54
N MET A 38 -5.78 12.44 14.33
CA MET A 38 -4.77 12.49 15.39
C MET A 38 -4.65 13.88 16.01
N LEU A 39 -4.49 14.92 15.18
CA LEU A 39 -4.39 16.31 15.64
C LEU A 39 -5.63 16.73 16.42
N TYR A 40 -6.83 16.47 15.88
CA TYR A 40 -8.08 16.81 16.52
C TYR A 40 -8.22 16.14 17.90
N CYS A 41 -7.93 14.84 17.99
CA CYS A 41 -7.98 14.12 19.26
C CYS A 41 -6.91 14.63 20.24
N SER A 42 -5.68 14.88 19.79
CA SER A 42 -4.60 15.41 20.63
C SER A 42 -4.94 16.78 21.20
N THR A 43 -5.44 17.71 20.39
CA THR A 43 -5.85 19.04 20.87
C THR A 43 -6.98 18.94 21.90
N THR A 44 -7.94 18.04 21.67
CA THR A 44 -9.08 17.84 22.57
C THR A 44 -8.64 17.24 23.91
N ILE A 45 -7.68 16.30 23.90
CA ILE A 45 -7.12 15.69 25.11
C ILE A 45 -6.27 16.69 25.91
N LEU A 46 -5.44 17.49 25.22
CA LEU A 46 -4.57 18.48 25.85
C LEU A 46 -5.37 19.62 26.48
N LEU A 47 -6.40 20.10 25.78
CA LEU A 47 -7.26 21.19 26.24
C LEU A 47 -8.45 20.70 27.07
N LYS A 48 -8.47 19.44 27.51
CA LYS A 48 -9.62 18.87 28.23
C LYS A 48 -10.03 19.67 29.47
N ASN A 49 -9.05 20.26 30.17
CA ASN A 49 -9.29 21.05 31.37
C ASN A 49 -9.89 22.43 31.03
N GLU A 50 -9.42 23.06 29.94
CA GLU A 50 -9.91 24.36 29.47
C GLU A 50 -11.30 24.24 28.81
N LEU A 51 -11.56 23.11 28.15
CA LEU A 51 -12.83 22.81 27.47
C LEU A 51 -13.88 22.20 28.40
N GLY A 52 -13.56 21.99 29.69
CA GLY A 52 -14.47 21.37 30.65
C GLY A 52 -14.87 19.93 30.29
N ILE A 53 -14.01 19.20 29.58
CA ILE A 53 -14.30 17.87 29.05
C ILE A 53 -14.14 16.82 30.14
N ASN A 54 -15.20 16.03 30.33
CA ASN A 54 -15.21 14.91 31.28
C ASN A 54 -14.18 13.83 30.91
N LYS A 55 -13.63 13.18 31.94
CA LYS A 55 -12.61 12.12 31.79
C LYS A 55 -13.05 11.00 30.84
N GLU A 56 -14.31 10.58 30.90
CA GLU A 56 -14.87 9.55 30.03
C GLU A 56 -14.85 9.93 28.54
N VAL A 57 -15.07 11.22 28.22
CA VAL A 57 -15.01 11.73 26.85
C VAL A 57 -13.54 11.81 26.40
N ALA A 58 -12.63 12.19 27.28
CA ALA A 58 -11.19 12.19 26.99
C ALA A 58 -10.66 10.76 26.71
N ASP A 59 -11.12 9.75 27.44
CA ASP A 59 -10.76 8.35 27.20
C ASP A 59 -11.29 7.85 25.84
N LYS A 60 -12.53 8.23 25.46
CA LYS A 60 -13.06 7.95 24.12
C LYS A 60 -12.24 8.65 23.03
N MET A 61 -11.80 9.89 23.25
CA MET A 61 -10.91 10.61 22.33
C MET A 61 -9.54 9.92 22.19
N PHE A 62 -9.02 9.29 23.23
CA PHE A 62 -7.80 8.50 23.15
C PHE A 62 -7.99 7.24 22.29
N ILE A 63 -9.15 6.58 22.38
CA ILE A 63 -9.50 5.48 21.49
C ILE A 63 -9.59 5.97 20.03
N TYR A 64 -10.26 7.09 19.76
CA TYR A 64 -10.30 7.65 18.41
C TYR A 64 -8.92 8.05 17.87
N TYR A 65 -8.05 8.57 18.75
CA TYR A 65 -6.65 8.82 18.40
C TYR A 65 -5.95 7.55 17.92
N SER A 66 -6.12 6.44 18.64
CA SER A 66 -5.55 5.13 18.24
C SER A 66 -6.05 4.66 16.87
N TYR A 67 -7.33 4.91 16.54
CA TYR A 67 -7.85 4.63 15.20
C TYR A 67 -7.23 5.55 14.15
N GLY A 68 -7.02 6.83 14.47
CA GLY A 68 -6.30 7.77 13.62
C GLY A 68 -4.88 7.30 13.28
N VAL A 69 -4.14 6.80 14.29
CA VAL A 69 -2.82 6.18 14.12
C VAL A 69 -2.91 4.95 13.21
N GLY A 70 -3.90 4.08 13.41
CA GLY A 70 -4.12 2.89 12.58
C GLY A 70 -4.40 3.23 11.12
N ILE A 71 -5.26 4.22 10.87
CA ILE A 71 -5.59 4.70 9.52
C ILE A 71 -4.35 5.31 8.85
N TYR A 72 -3.59 6.13 9.59
CA TYR A 72 -2.34 6.69 9.10
C TYR A 72 -1.35 5.61 8.67
N MET A 73 -1.12 4.61 9.53
CA MET A 73 -0.23 3.49 9.23
C MET A 73 -0.71 2.67 8.04
N ALA A 74 -2.01 2.37 7.94
CA ALA A 74 -2.57 1.68 6.79
C ALA A 74 -2.35 2.47 5.50
N GLY A 75 -2.60 3.78 5.53
CA GLY A 75 -2.33 4.69 4.41
C GLY A 75 -0.85 4.70 4.01
N ALA A 76 0.08 4.73 4.96
CA ALA A 76 1.51 4.72 4.70
C ALA A 76 2.03 3.39 4.13
N LEU A 77 1.47 2.26 4.58
CA LEU A 77 1.86 0.93 4.14
C LEU A 77 1.26 0.54 2.78
N LEU A 78 0.13 1.15 2.39
CA LEU A 78 -0.57 0.88 1.13
C LEU A 78 0.36 0.91 -0.09
N PRO A 79 1.11 1.99 -0.40
CA PRO A 79 2.02 2.01 -1.54
C PRO A 79 3.16 0.98 -1.44
N TRP A 80 3.64 0.73 -0.22
CA TRP A 80 4.74 -0.21 0.03
C TRP A 80 4.34 -1.66 -0.28
N VAL A 81 3.13 -2.08 0.11
CA VAL A 81 2.61 -3.43 -0.16
C VAL A 81 2.49 -3.70 -1.66
N PHE A 82 2.05 -2.71 -2.45
CA PHE A 82 1.95 -2.85 -3.89
C PHE A 82 3.34 -2.92 -4.56
N ARG A 83 4.29 -2.08 -4.14
CA ARG A 83 5.69 -2.18 -4.62
C ARG A 83 6.33 -3.54 -4.32
N GLN A 84 6.13 -4.08 -3.11
CA GLN A 84 6.70 -5.38 -2.74
C GLN A 84 6.11 -6.52 -3.60
N LYS A 85 4.79 -6.48 -3.88
CA LYS A 85 4.14 -7.44 -4.76
C LYS A 85 4.66 -7.37 -6.20
N TYR A 86 4.97 -6.18 -6.70
CA TYR A 86 5.58 -6.03 -8.02
C TYR A 86 6.99 -6.59 -8.10
N ASN A 87 7.84 -6.30 -7.11
CA ASN A 87 9.19 -6.87 -7.08
C ASN A 87 9.14 -8.40 -7.08
N ILE A 88 8.26 -9.00 -6.29
CA ILE A 88 8.09 -10.47 -6.26
C ILE A 88 7.58 -10.98 -7.62
N MET A 89 6.60 -10.31 -8.23
CA MET A 89 6.03 -10.73 -9.51
C MET A 89 7.04 -10.62 -10.67
N ASN A 90 7.89 -9.58 -10.69
CA ASN A 90 8.97 -9.42 -11.65
C ASN A 90 10.05 -10.49 -11.48
N ILE A 91 10.37 -10.89 -10.24
CA ILE A 91 11.33 -11.99 -9.98
C ILE A 91 10.79 -13.29 -10.58
N PHE A 92 9.52 -13.63 -10.35
CA PHE A 92 8.90 -14.83 -10.90
C PHE A 92 8.75 -14.79 -12.44
N GLU A 93 8.42 -13.64 -13.03
CA GLU A 93 8.39 -13.49 -14.49
C GLU A 93 9.78 -13.64 -15.12
N LYS A 94 10.81 -13.08 -14.48
CA LYS A 94 12.20 -13.18 -14.95
C LYS A 94 12.69 -14.63 -14.91
N ASP A 95 12.40 -15.36 -13.83
CA ASP A 95 12.74 -16.78 -13.70
C ASP A 95 12.02 -17.65 -14.76
N LYS A 96 10.74 -17.36 -15.03
CA LYS A 96 9.97 -18.07 -16.06
C LYS A 96 10.49 -17.80 -17.48
N ASN A 97 10.88 -16.56 -17.79
CA ASN A 97 11.47 -16.20 -19.08
C ASN A 97 12.86 -16.80 -19.29
N ILE A 98 13.66 -16.95 -18.22
CA ILE A 98 14.98 -17.61 -18.30
C ILE A 98 14.79 -19.09 -18.63
N LYS A 99 13.92 -19.80 -17.88
CA LYS A 99 13.61 -21.21 -18.16
C LYS A 99 13.07 -21.45 -19.57
N SER A 100 12.18 -20.58 -20.04
CA SER A 100 11.63 -20.65 -21.40
C SER A 100 12.69 -20.41 -22.49
N LYS A 101 13.70 -19.56 -22.25
CA LYS A 101 14.82 -19.38 -23.18
C LYS A 101 15.75 -20.58 -23.19
N GLU A 102 16.07 -21.13 -22.01
CA GLU A 102 16.88 -22.34 -21.89
C GLU A 102 16.21 -23.53 -22.60
N GLU A 103 14.91 -23.74 -22.43
CA GLU A 103 14.16 -24.79 -23.14
C GLU A 103 14.20 -24.61 -24.67
N ASN A 104 14.05 -23.38 -25.17
CA ASN A 104 14.13 -23.11 -26.61
C ASN A 104 15.55 -23.27 -27.18
N GLU A 105 16.59 -22.97 -26.41
CA GLU A 105 17.98 -23.20 -26.82
C GLU A 105 18.35 -24.68 -26.81
N ILE A 106 17.84 -25.45 -25.83
CA ILE A 106 17.99 -26.91 -25.79
C ILE A 106 17.28 -27.55 -26.98
N GLU A 107 16.02 -27.17 -27.28
CA GLU A 107 15.31 -27.69 -28.45
C GLU A 107 15.96 -27.31 -29.79
N ARG A 108 16.61 -26.14 -29.88
CA ARG A 108 17.37 -25.74 -31.08
C ARG A 108 18.65 -26.56 -31.25
N ASN A 109 19.37 -26.82 -30.16
CA ASN A 109 20.57 -27.65 -30.19
C ASN A 109 20.25 -29.13 -30.47
N ASP A 110 19.11 -29.64 -30.01
CA ASP A 110 18.70 -31.04 -30.27
C ASP A 110 18.17 -31.26 -31.70
N LYS A 111 17.71 -30.20 -32.38
CA LYS A 111 17.23 -30.27 -33.78
C LYS A 111 18.34 -30.12 -34.82
N GLY A 112 19.58 -29.86 -34.42
CA GLY A 112 20.75 -29.95 -35.29
C GLY A 112 20.69 -29.10 -36.56
N GLU A 113 20.48 -27.78 -36.43
CA GLU A 113 20.87 -26.80 -37.45
C GLU A 113 22.20 -26.13 -37.09
#